data_AF-K9V0F2-F1
#
_entry.id   AF-K9V0F2-F1
#
_cell.length_a   1.000
_cell.length_b   1.000
_cell.length_c   1.000
_cell.angle_alpha   90.00
_cell.angle_beta   90.00
_cell.angle_gamma   90.00
#
_symmetry.space_group_name_H-M   'P 1'
#
loop_
_entity.id
_entity.type
_entity.pdbx_description
1 polymer ?
#
loop_
_entity_poly.entity_id
_entity_poly.type
_entity_poly.pdbx_seq_one_letter_code
_entity_poly.pdbx_strand_id
1 'polypeptide(L)'
;MYEAFIDLDELIVRCRDKQAKKFIQEAVACYKVGAYRSCIVAIWNAVVFDFLHKLRELELLGDKEASQLLEHFEKLSSEKKVKELWQFESDIPKKALKPFELISIVEMSDIERLFEDRSRCAHPSMTSLEEPFEATAELARYHLRSAVTHLLERPPVQGRAARDRVFQDIKSEYFPTVPELAIKYFQKSPLARARLALIKDVILGLTISLLTENLPEDERARQFSAIHAISSMYPEQTREILNEKLSDIIINKVQDNHWDNVIIYLGHIKTWDTLTELCQLKAVAFIEKLNIFDASRYGSLSEKNAEVFLEAFHIAFLKEAISIKLQSLTLNKLLSFNEFSEKKLQENLVSKIIQPILEKAIPKASFDNLIAMKSKNNNSLNDKINLYLAETIKEAFLEELLEELSQITQEEKLLKITEQRLLYLLENASLEKLFEVRESYLCSLSCRNLEKVIEMLNTCVVRLCKKSGFDELILMKSKYSDDLLEELIQPILKENIPQIVSKFRSSSSYNNAESNASILSEIADSLSDTQWESILKGFCDNDQIYHSFACNNIFKHLFKKSIELSGSIQPYWLPFRKNLDKFGNKEINGLKQVIDYYLLVE
;
A
#
# COMPACT_ATOMS: atom_id res chain seq x y z
N MET A 1 2.01 25.76 -38.83
CA MET A 1 2.68 27.07 -38.95
C MET A 1 2.55 27.50 -40.41
N TYR A 2 1.72 28.50 -40.71
CA TYR A 2 1.59 29.03 -42.07
C TYR A 2 2.77 29.96 -42.32
N GLU A 3 3.78 29.49 -43.06
CA GLU A 3 4.84 30.37 -43.54
C GLU A 3 4.26 31.34 -44.57
N ALA A 4 4.40 32.64 -44.29
CA ALA A 4 3.78 33.73 -45.04
C ALA A 4 4.36 33.89 -46.46
N PHE A 5 5.60 33.43 -46.70
CA PHE A 5 6.20 33.41 -48.03
C PHE A 5 7.26 32.30 -48.10
N ILE A 6 7.02 31.29 -48.93
CA ILE A 6 7.98 30.20 -49.19
C ILE A 6 8.65 30.49 -50.54
N ASP A 7 9.97 30.36 -50.58
CA ASP A 7 10.74 30.54 -51.82
C ASP A 7 10.47 29.39 -52.82
N LEU A 8 10.52 29.68 -54.12
CA LEU A 8 10.21 28.67 -55.15
C LEU A 8 11.25 27.55 -55.17
N ASP A 9 12.52 27.86 -54.90
CA ASP A 9 13.58 26.86 -54.85
C ASP A 9 13.48 26.01 -53.57
N GLU A 10 12.91 26.57 -52.50
CA GLU A 10 12.57 25.80 -51.29
C GLU A 10 11.47 24.78 -51.55
N LEU A 11 10.44 25.13 -52.34
CA LEU A 11 9.39 24.17 -52.74
C LEU A 11 9.95 22.95 -53.48
N ILE A 12 10.98 23.15 -54.32
CA ILE A 12 11.68 22.04 -55.00
C ILE A 12 12.32 21.10 -53.98
N VAL A 13 12.93 21.64 -52.92
CA VAL A 13 13.62 20.84 -51.90
C VAL A 13 12.63 20.01 -51.09
N ARG A 14 11.43 20.54 -50.83
CA ARG A 14 10.37 19.86 -50.08
C ARG A 14 9.77 18.66 -50.80
N CYS A 15 9.87 18.59 -52.13
CA CYS A 15 9.41 17.43 -52.90
C CYS A 15 10.20 16.18 -52.53
N ARG A 16 9.50 15.14 -52.08
CA ARG A 16 10.11 13.88 -51.66
C ARG A 16 10.49 12.99 -52.85
N ASP A 17 9.56 12.79 -53.78
CA ASP A 17 9.79 11.91 -54.91
C ASP A 17 10.77 12.52 -55.93
N LYS A 18 11.74 11.71 -56.37
CA LYS A 18 12.80 12.17 -57.28
C LYS A 18 12.27 12.55 -58.66
N GLN A 19 11.23 11.87 -59.16
CA GLN A 19 10.69 12.10 -60.49
C GLN A 19 9.73 13.30 -60.48
N ALA A 20 8.82 13.36 -59.52
CA ALA A 20 7.95 14.51 -59.30
C ALA A 20 8.75 15.80 -59.05
N LYS A 21 9.87 15.70 -58.32
CA LYS A 21 10.79 16.83 -58.11
C LYS A 21 11.37 17.41 -59.41
N LYS A 22 11.65 16.59 -60.43
CA LYS A 22 12.09 17.08 -61.75
C LYS A 22 11.01 17.90 -62.43
N PHE A 23 9.76 17.44 -62.40
CA PHE A 23 8.63 18.21 -62.94
C PHE A 23 8.38 19.52 -62.19
N ILE A 24 8.60 19.54 -60.87
CA ILE A 24 8.56 20.80 -60.10
C ILE A 24 9.73 21.72 -60.45
N GLN A 25 10.93 21.21 -60.71
CA GLN A 25 12.05 22.00 -61.23
C GLN A 25 11.71 22.64 -62.58
N GLU A 26 11.09 21.86 -63.49
CA GLU A 26 10.59 22.37 -64.78
C GLU A 26 9.51 23.44 -64.58
N ALA A 27 8.56 23.21 -63.66
CA ALA A 27 7.52 24.17 -63.33
C ALA A 27 8.09 25.50 -62.82
N VAL A 28 9.07 25.44 -61.89
CA VAL A 28 9.75 26.63 -61.37
C VAL A 28 10.55 27.35 -62.46
N ALA A 29 11.21 26.61 -63.37
CA ALA A 29 11.87 27.22 -64.52
C ALA A 29 10.88 27.96 -65.43
N CYS A 30 9.73 27.34 -65.74
CA CYS A 30 8.65 27.97 -66.50
C CYS A 30 8.12 29.21 -65.79
N TYR A 31 7.95 29.15 -64.47
CA TYR A 31 7.51 30.28 -63.66
C TYR A 31 8.49 31.46 -63.77
N LYS A 32 9.79 31.21 -63.59
CA LYS A 32 10.84 32.23 -63.60
C LYS A 32 10.94 32.98 -64.93
N VAL A 33 10.57 32.36 -66.05
CA VAL A 33 10.57 32.98 -67.39
C VAL A 33 9.20 33.51 -67.82
N GLY A 34 8.18 33.48 -66.94
CA GLY A 34 6.83 33.98 -67.23
C GLY A 34 5.94 33.02 -68.05
N ALA A 35 6.35 31.77 -68.25
CA ALA A 35 5.58 30.75 -68.95
C ALA A 35 4.57 30.05 -68.02
N TYR A 36 3.61 30.81 -67.47
CA TYR A 36 2.71 30.33 -66.41
C TYR A 36 1.80 29.16 -66.82
N ARG A 37 1.34 29.11 -68.07
CA ARG A 37 0.56 27.98 -68.59
C ARG A 37 1.35 26.68 -68.55
N SER A 38 2.60 26.72 -69.04
CA SER A 38 3.50 25.57 -69.00
C SER A 38 3.87 25.17 -67.57
N CYS A 39 4.02 26.15 -66.68
CA CYS A 39 4.21 25.91 -65.25
C CYS A 39 3.06 25.08 -64.66
N ILE A 40 1.80 25.48 -64.87
CA ILE A 40 0.63 24.75 -64.36
C ILE A 40 0.55 23.32 -64.93
N VAL A 41 0.84 23.14 -66.22
CA VAL A 41 0.89 21.81 -66.84
C VAL A 41 1.97 20.92 -66.22
N ALA A 42 3.16 21.46 -65.97
CA ALA A 42 4.26 20.74 -65.32
C ALA A 42 3.93 20.37 -63.86
N ILE A 43 3.24 21.26 -63.11
CA ILE A 43 2.79 20.98 -61.74
C ILE A 43 1.85 19.76 -61.71
N TRP A 44 0.88 19.70 -62.64
CA TRP A 44 -0.03 18.56 -62.71
C TRP A 44 0.70 17.25 -63.02
N ASN A 45 1.66 17.27 -63.95
CA ASN A 45 2.48 16.09 -64.22
C ASN A 45 3.20 15.62 -62.94
N ALA A 46 3.73 16.55 -62.15
CA ALA A 46 4.36 16.23 -60.88
C ALA A 46 3.38 15.54 -59.91
N VAL A 47 2.13 16.01 -59.82
CA VAL A 47 1.05 15.39 -59.02
C VAL A 47 0.75 13.95 -59.47
N VAL A 48 0.63 13.71 -60.77
CA VAL A 48 0.35 12.37 -61.32
C VAL A 48 1.46 11.39 -60.96
N PHE A 49 2.72 11.75 -61.22
CA PHE A 49 3.86 10.88 -60.94
C PHE A 49 4.07 10.65 -59.45
N ASP A 50 3.93 11.69 -58.62
CA ASP A 50 3.99 11.55 -57.16
C ASP A 50 2.91 10.59 -56.64
N PHE A 51 1.67 10.73 -57.12
CA PHE A 51 0.57 9.84 -56.73
C PHE A 51 0.86 8.38 -57.11
N LEU A 52 1.32 8.10 -58.33
CA LEU A 52 1.65 6.74 -58.76
C LEU A 52 2.81 6.14 -57.96
N HIS A 53 3.85 6.93 -57.66
CA HIS A 53 4.97 6.46 -56.85
C HIS A 53 4.54 6.17 -55.41
N LYS A 54 3.63 6.98 -54.86
CA LYS A 54 3.01 6.74 -53.56
C LYS A 54 2.20 5.45 -53.51
N LEU A 55 1.45 5.14 -54.57
CA LEU A 55 0.77 3.85 -54.67
C LEU A 55 1.77 2.69 -54.70
N ARG A 56 2.91 2.83 -55.39
CA ARG A 56 3.96 1.78 -55.42
C ARG A 56 4.58 1.58 -54.04
N GLU A 57 4.83 2.65 -53.32
CA GLU A 57 5.29 2.56 -51.92
C GLU A 57 4.26 1.84 -51.03
N LEU A 58 2.96 2.13 -51.21
CA LEU A 58 1.89 1.45 -50.49
C LEU A 58 1.76 -0.03 -50.86
N GLU A 59 1.91 -0.38 -52.14
CA GLU A 59 1.93 -1.76 -52.62
C GLU A 59 3.10 -2.55 -51.99
N LEU A 60 4.29 -1.96 -51.92
CA LEU A 60 5.45 -2.57 -51.25
C LEU A 60 5.21 -2.78 -49.74
N LEU A 61 4.33 -1.99 -49.13
CA LEU A 61 3.86 -2.14 -47.75
C LEU A 61 2.68 -3.11 -47.61
N GLY A 62 2.24 -3.75 -48.70
CA GLY A 62 1.17 -4.75 -48.71
C GLY A 62 -0.24 -4.20 -48.85
N ASP A 63 -0.42 -2.95 -49.27
CA ASP A 63 -1.76 -2.37 -49.51
C ASP A 63 -2.39 -2.94 -50.80
N LYS A 64 -3.46 -3.72 -50.62
CA LYS A 64 -4.17 -4.39 -51.74
C LYS A 64 -4.92 -3.42 -52.64
N GLU A 65 -5.46 -2.33 -52.11
CA GLU A 65 -6.19 -1.33 -52.90
C GLU A 65 -5.21 -0.55 -53.79
N ALA A 66 -4.03 -0.22 -53.26
CA ALA A 66 -2.96 0.40 -54.03
C ALA A 66 -2.50 -0.51 -55.18
N SER A 67 -2.30 -1.81 -54.90
CA SER A 67 -1.89 -2.80 -55.91
C SER A 67 -2.94 -2.94 -57.03
N GLN A 68 -4.23 -3.08 -56.69
CA GLN A 68 -5.31 -3.13 -57.69
C GLN A 68 -5.39 -1.88 -58.57
N LEU A 69 -5.20 -0.69 -57.98
CA LEU A 69 -5.25 0.56 -58.72
C LEU A 69 -4.04 0.75 -59.64
N LEU A 70 -2.86 0.30 -59.22
CA LEU A 70 -1.66 0.27 -60.05
C LEU A 70 -1.80 -0.69 -61.22
N GLU A 71 -2.24 -1.93 -60.98
CA GLU A 71 -2.52 -2.90 -62.05
C GLU A 71 -3.52 -2.35 -63.07
N HIS A 72 -4.56 -1.66 -62.60
CA HIS A 72 -5.53 -1.00 -63.46
C HIS A 72 -4.86 0.08 -64.32
N PHE A 73 -4.03 0.95 -63.74
CA PHE A 73 -3.30 1.98 -64.47
C PHE A 73 -2.33 1.38 -65.51
N GLU A 74 -1.55 0.36 -65.12
CA GLU A 74 -0.60 -0.32 -66.00
C GLU A 74 -1.30 -0.99 -67.18
N LYS A 75 -2.46 -1.61 -66.95
CA LYS A 75 -3.31 -2.14 -68.01
C LYS A 75 -3.75 -1.05 -68.98
N LEU A 76 -4.32 0.06 -68.49
CA LEU A 76 -4.76 1.17 -69.33
C LEU A 76 -3.60 1.78 -70.15
N SER A 77 -2.42 1.89 -69.53
CA SER A 77 -1.21 2.39 -70.16
C SER A 77 -0.73 1.46 -71.29
N SER A 78 -0.67 0.15 -71.03
CA SER A 78 -0.24 -0.85 -72.03
C SER A 78 -1.18 -0.93 -73.23
N GLU A 79 -2.50 -0.80 -73.00
CA GLU A 79 -3.53 -0.82 -74.03
C GLU A 79 -3.68 0.55 -74.76
N LYS A 80 -2.92 1.57 -74.37
CA LYS A 80 -2.96 2.94 -74.94
C LYS A 80 -4.35 3.58 -74.94
N LYS A 81 -5.12 3.32 -73.90
CA LYS A 81 -6.49 3.85 -73.71
C LYS A 81 -6.48 5.31 -73.24
N VAL A 82 -6.24 6.23 -74.17
CA VAL A 82 -6.00 7.66 -73.88
C VAL A 82 -7.15 8.32 -73.10
N LYS A 83 -8.41 8.01 -73.46
CA LYS A 83 -9.59 8.60 -72.80
C LYS A 83 -9.72 8.13 -71.35
N GLU A 84 -9.47 6.85 -71.13
CA GLU A 84 -9.53 6.21 -69.82
C GLU A 84 -8.35 6.61 -68.92
N LEU A 85 -7.16 6.82 -69.50
CA LEU A 85 -6.01 7.40 -68.79
C LEU A 85 -6.31 8.84 -68.33
N TRP A 86 -6.91 9.66 -69.20
CA TRP A 86 -7.35 11.00 -68.81
C TRP A 86 -8.40 10.95 -67.71
N GLN A 87 -9.37 10.03 -67.80
CA GLN A 87 -10.36 9.83 -66.74
C GLN A 87 -9.70 9.41 -65.43
N PHE A 88 -8.71 8.51 -65.49
CA PHE A 88 -7.93 8.10 -64.33
C PHE A 88 -7.26 9.29 -63.65
N GLU A 89 -6.60 10.16 -64.44
CA GLU A 89 -5.95 11.39 -63.95
C GLU A 89 -6.96 12.35 -63.33
N SER A 90 -8.11 12.57 -63.98
CA SER A 90 -9.16 13.46 -63.46
C SER A 90 -9.71 13.02 -62.11
N ASP A 91 -9.68 11.71 -61.84
CA ASP A 91 -10.16 11.12 -60.58
C ASP A 91 -9.05 11.02 -59.51
N ILE A 92 -7.81 11.43 -59.78
CA ILE A 92 -6.72 11.43 -58.80
C ILE A 92 -7.10 12.18 -57.51
N PRO A 93 -7.70 13.39 -57.51
CA PRO A 93 -8.05 14.08 -56.27
C PRO A 93 -9.01 13.26 -55.39
N LYS A 94 -10.00 12.61 -56.01
CA LYS A 94 -10.97 11.74 -55.32
C LYS A 94 -10.33 10.46 -54.81
N LYS A 95 -9.42 9.86 -55.58
CA LYS A 95 -8.65 8.67 -55.16
C LYS A 95 -7.67 9.03 -54.05
N ALA A 96 -7.00 10.17 -54.16
CA ALA A 96 -6.13 10.68 -53.12
C ALA A 96 -6.92 10.92 -51.83
N LEU A 97 -8.16 11.41 -51.87
CA LEU A 97 -8.99 11.60 -50.66
C LEU A 97 -9.67 10.33 -50.14
N LYS A 98 -10.39 9.56 -50.97
CA LYS A 98 -11.29 8.51 -50.45
C LYS A 98 -10.57 7.21 -50.07
N PRO A 99 -9.95 6.48 -51.01
CA PRO A 99 -9.29 5.21 -50.68
C PRO A 99 -7.97 5.40 -49.93
N PHE A 100 -7.22 6.47 -50.20
CA PHE A 100 -5.88 6.64 -49.60
C PHE A 100 -5.78 7.81 -48.62
N GLU A 101 -6.76 8.70 -48.59
CA GLU A 101 -6.87 9.97 -47.84
C GLU A 101 -5.61 10.88 -47.77
N LEU A 102 -4.69 10.72 -48.74
CA LEU A 102 -3.40 11.41 -48.87
C LEU A 102 -3.51 12.94 -48.76
N ILE A 103 -4.70 13.47 -49.01
CA ILE A 103 -5.10 14.86 -48.88
C ILE A 103 -6.42 14.94 -48.10
N SER A 104 -6.68 16.07 -47.47
CA SER A 104 -7.95 16.41 -46.81
C SER A 104 -9.01 16.90 -47.81
N ILE A 105 -10.25 17.10 -47.34
CA ILE A 105 -11.35 17.55 -48.19
C ILE A 105 -11.14 18.97 -48.73
N VAL A 106 -10.49 19.84 -47.96
CA VAL A 106 -10.15 21.21 -48.40
C VAL A 106 -9.04 21.14 -49.45
N GLU A 107 -8.00 20.35 -49.18
CA GLU A 107 -6.88 20.15 -50.10
C GLU A 107 -7.32 19.47 -51.40
N MET A 108 -8.33 18.59 -51.36
CA MET A 108 -8.95 17.99 -52.55
C MET A 108 -9.45 19.07 -53.51
N SER A 109 -10.14 20.10 -52.99
CA SER A 109 -10.66 21.19 -53.82
C SER A 109 -9.55 21.95 -54.54
N ASP A 110 -8.41 22.16 -53.87
CA ASP A 110 -7.25 22.84 -54.47
C ASP A 110 -6.61 22.02 -55.59
N ILE A 111 -6.49 20.69 -55.41
CA ILE A 111 -5.94 19.79 -56.43
C ILE A 111 -6.93 19.57 -57.59
N GLU A 112 -8.23 19.53 -57.33
CA GLU A 112 -9.26 19.53 -58.38
C GLU A 112 -9.18 20.81 -59.23
N ARG A 113 -9.05 21.97 -58.58
CA ARG A 113 -8.87 23.25 -59.28
C ARG A 113 -7.60 23.27 -60.14
N LEU A 114 -6.49 22.71 -59.65
CA LEU A 114 -5.27 22.56 -60.44
C LEU A 114 -5.51 21.76 -61.73
N PHE A 115 -6.27 20.66 -61.67
CA PHE A 115 -6.61 19.88 -62.85
C PHE A 115 -7.47 20.66 -63.86
N GLU A 116 -8.45 21.42 -63.37
CA GLU A 116 -9.31 22.26 -64.21
C GLU A 116 -8.49 23.35 -64.93
N ASP A 117 -7.66 24.09 -64.19
CA ASP A 117 -6.83 25.14 -64.76
C ASP A 117 -5.74 24.58 -65.68
N ARG A 118 -5.18 23.39 -65.38
CA ARG A 118 -4.29 22.67 -66.29
C ARG A 118 -4.99 22.35 -67.61
N SER A 119 -6.23 21.92 -67.56
CA SER A 119 -7.01 21.59 -68.77
C SER A 119 -7.23 22.83 -69.64
N ARG A 120 -7.52 23.99 -69.02
CA ARG A 120 -7.59 25.29 -69.72
C ARG A 120 -6.24 25.71 -70.31
N CYS A 121 -5.15 25.49 -69.58
CA CYS A 121 -3.79 25.82 -70.05
C CYS A 121 -3.35 24.98 -71.26
N ALA A 122 -3.69 23.68 -71.26
CA ALA A 122 -3.35 22.74 -72.32
C ALA A 122 -4.24 22.91 -73.57
N HIS A 123 -5.48 23.34 -73.39
CA HIS A 123 -6.45 23.54 -74.47
C HIS A 123 -7.12 24.93 -74.42
N PRO A 124 -6.38 26.03 -74.70
CA PRO A 124 -6.91 27.40 -74.57
C PRO A 124 -8.09 27.67 -75.51
N SER A 125 -8.14 26.97 -76.65
CA SER A 125 -9.22 27.09 -77.64
C SER A 125 -10.57 26.57 -77.15
N MET A 126 -10.63 25.91 -75.98
CA MET A 126 -11.88 25.42 -75.40
C MET A 126 -12.65 26.51 -74.61
N THR A 127 -12.03 27.66 -74.30
CA THR A 127 -12.65 28.72 -73.49
C THR A 127 -13.25 29.83 -74.35
N SER A 128 -12.51 30.34 -75.33
CA SER A 128 -12.97 31.32 -76.33
C SER A 128 -12.05 31.25 -77.55
N LEU A 129 -12.59 31.54 -78.74
CA LEU A 129 -11.80 31.65 -79.97
C LEU A 129 -10.97 32.94 -80.01
N GLU A 130 -11.40 33.98 -79.30
CA GLU A 130 -10.84 35.33 -79.36
C GLU A 130 -9.93 35.65 -78.15
N GLU A 131 -10.22 35.05 -76.99
CA GLU A 131 -9.49 35.27 -75.74
C GLU A 131 -9.03 33.93 -75.14
N PRO A 132 -7.81 33.46 -75.47
CA PRO A 132 -7.27 32.25 -74.87
C PRO A 132 -7.05 32.46 -73.37
N PHE A 133 -7.21 31.40 -72.58
CA PHE A 133 -6.96 31.46 -71.14
C PHE A 133 -5.51 31.90 -70.82
N GLU A 134 -5.37 33.00 -70.09
CA GLU A 134 -4.09 33.50 -69.59
C GLU A 134 -3.92 33.20 -68.10
N ALA A 135 -2.95 32.34 -67.79
CA ALA A 135 -2.57 32.06 -66.41
C ALA A 135 -1.72 33.21 -65.85
N THR A 136 -2.04 33.68 -64.66
CA THR A 136 -1.27 34.72 -63.97
C THR A 136 -0.13 34.12 -63.14
N ALA A 137 0.84 34.97 -62.78
CA ALA A 137 1.92 34.59 -61.85
C ALA A 137 1.38 34.10 -60.50
N GLU A 138 0.36 34.77 -59.96
CA GLU A 138 -0.22 34.39 -58.67
C GLU A 138 -0.92 33.03 -58.74
N LEU A 139 -1.65 32.75 -59.83
CA LEU A 139 -2.31 31.47 -60.03
C LEU A 139 -1.30 30.32 -60.12
N ALA A 140 -0.25 30.49 -60.92
CA ALA A 140 0.81 29.49 -61.04
C ALA A 140 1.54 29.27 -59.71
N ARG A 141 1.80 30.33 -58.94
CA ARG A 141 2.46 30.24 -57.62
C ARG A 141 1.57 29.52 -56.60
N TYR A 142 0.29 29.85 -56.57
CA TYR A 142 -0.69 29.18 -55.71
C TYR A 142 -0.73 27.68 -55.99
N HIS A 143 -0.87 27.30 -57.26
CA HIS A 143 -0.89 25.89 -57.68
C HIS A 143 0.40 25.16 -57.31
N LEU A 144 1.55 25.80 -57.52
CA LEU A 144 2.85 25.22 -57.17
C LEU A 144 2.95 24.96 -55.66
N ARG A 145 2.59 25.96 -54.85
CA ARG A 145 2.62 25.84 -53.39
C ARG A 145 1.66 24.76 -52.93
N SER A 146 0.39 24.84 -53.33
CA SER A 146 -0.67 23.91 -52.92
C SER A 146 -0.33 22.47 -53.29
N ALA A 147 0.12 22.20 -54.52
CA ALA A 147 0.50 20.85 -54.92
C ALA A 147 1.63 20.30 -54.03
N VAL A 148 2.69 21.08 -53.81
CA VAL A 148 3.82 20.66 -52.99
C VAL A 148 3.41 20.43 -51.54
N THR A 149 2.71 21.39 -50.94
CA THR A 149 2.38 21.35 -49.51
C THR A 149 1.30 20.34 -49.15
N HIS A 150 0.33 20.12 -50.04
CA HIS A 150 -0.77 19.18 -49.80
C HIS A 150 -0.37 17.76 -50.14
N LEU A 151 0.38 17.56 -51.23
CA LEU A 151 0.69 16.24 -51.74
C LEU A 151 2.19 15.95 -51.79
N LEU A 152 3.00 16.62 -52.62
CA LEU A 152 4.34 16.12 -52.99
C LEU A 152 5.37 16.09 -51.84
N GLU A 153 5.21 16.91 -50.80
CA GLU A 153 6.09 16.87 -49.62
C GLU A 153 5.69 15.78 -48.61
N ARG A 154 4.52 15.16 -48.78
CA ARG A 154 3.92 14.22 -47.83
C ARG A 154 4.26 12.77 -48.16
N PRO A 155 4.54 11.91 -47.14
CA PRO A 155 4.68 10.47 -47.36
C PRO A 155 3.32 9.77 -47.55
N PRO A 156 3.26 8.60 -48.19
CA PRO A 156 2.02 7.85 -48.40
C PRO A 156 1.62 6.95 -47.24
N VAL A 157 2.29 7.04 -46.09
CA VAL A 157 2.08 6.12 -44.96
C VAL A 157 0.79 6.46 -44.22
N GLN A 158 -0.35 5.97 -44.71
CA GLN A 158 -1.65 6.22 -44.12
C GLN A 158 -2.56 4.99 -44.28
N GLY A 159 -3.35 4.67 -43.24
CA GLY A 159 -4.20 3.47 -43.17
C GLY A 159 -3.59 2.33 -42.33
N ARG A 160 -3.86 1.07 -42.70
CA ARG A 160 -3.47 -0.14 -41.92
C ARG A 160 -1.96 -0.23 -41.67
N ALA A 161 -1.13 0.05 -42.66
CA ALA A 161 0.33 0.03 -42.50
C ALA A 161 0.84 1.10 -41.51
N ALA A 162 0.20 2.28 -41.46
CA ALA A 162 0.52 3.32 -40.48
C ALA A 162 0.16 2.87 -39.06
N ARG A 163 -1.01 2.24 -38.91
CA ARG A 163 -1.47 1.67 -37.64
C ARG A 163 -0.51 0.58 -37.15
N ASP A 164 -0.17 -0.37 -38.01
CA ASP A 164 0.69 -1.50 -37.63
C ASP A 164 2.10 -1.03 -37.25
N ARG A 165 2.64 -0.02 -37.96
CA ARG A 165 3.88 0.65 -37.59
C ARG A 165 3.80 1.31 -36.22
N VAL A 166 2.72 2.01 -35.91
CA VAL A 166 2.52 2.65 -34.59
C VAL A 166 2.48 1.59 -33.49
N PHE A 167 1.77 0.47 -33.67
CA PHE A 167 1.76 -0.61 -32.69
C PHE A 167 3.11 -1.29 -32.54
N GLN A 168 3.86 -1.46 -33.63
CA GLN A 168 5.22 -2.00 -33.57
C GLN A 168 6.16 -1.07 -32.80
N ASP A 169 6.04 0.25 -33.02
CA ASP A 169 6.79 1.26 -32.27
C ASP A 169 6.48 1.17 -30.77
N ILE A 170 5.20 1.10 -30.38
CA ILE A 170 4.77 1.02 -28.97
C ILE A 170 5.25 -0.28 -28.28
N LYS A 171 5.28 -1.40 -29.03
CA LYS A 171 5.77 -2.69 -28.52
C LYS A 171 7.29 -2.73 -28.29
N SER A 172 8.03 -1.83 -28.92
CA SER A 172 9.49 -1.73 -28.75
C SER A 172 9.86 -1.42 -27.31
N GLU A 173 10.86 -2.12 -26.77
CA GLU A 173 11.42 -1.86 -25.43
C GLU A 173 11.96 -0.42 -25.29
N TYR A 174 12.30 0.23 -26.41
CA TYR A 174 12.85 1.60 -26.42
C TYR A 174 11.78 2.69 -26.48
N PHE A 175 10.50 2.33 -26.57
CA PHE A 175 9.44 3.33 -26.63
C PHE A 175 9.23 3.97 -25.25
N PRO A 176 9.06 5.31 -25.15
CA PRO A 176 9.04 6.00 -23.87
C PRO A 176 7.83 5.65 -23.00
N THR A 177 8.07 5.37 -21.72
CA THR A 177 7.03 5.20 -20.68
C THR A 177 6.53 6.54 -20.10
N VAL A 178 7.14 7.66 -20.51
CA VAL A 178 6.78 9.02 -20.07
C VAL A 178 5.99 9.73 -21.20
N PRO A 179 4.76 10.22 -20.94
CA PRO A 179 3.90 10.79 -21.97
C PRO A 179 4.53 11.95 -22.76
N GLU A 180 5.28 12.85 -22.12
CA GLU A 180 5.90 14.00 -22.78
C GLU A 180 6.95 13.59 -23.82
N LEU A 181 7.66 12.48 -23.57
CA LEU A 181 8.62 11.90 -24.52
C LEU A 181 7.92 11.16 -25.64
N ALA A 182 6.83 10.43 -25.34
CA ALA A 182 6.00 9.78 -26.33
C ALA A 182 5.37 10.78 -27.33
N ILE A 183 4.97 11.98 -26.87
CA ILE A 183 4.50 13.06 -27.76
C ILE A 183 5.61 13.45 -28.76
N LYS A 184 6.84 13.67 -28.29
CA LYS A 184 7.98 14.03 -29.17
C LYS A 184 8.29 12.91 -30.18
N TYR A 185 8.11 11.66 -29.78
CA TYR A 185 8.27 10.51 -30.68
C TYR A 185 7.18 10.51 -31.76
N PHE A 186 5.91 10.64 -31.37
CA PHE A 186 4.77 10.63 -32.29
C PHE A 186 4.71 11.84 -33.23
N GLN A 187 5.29 12.99 -32.86
CA GLN A 187 5.49 14.12 -33.78
C GLN A 187 6.38 13.80 -34.99
N LYS A 188 7.17 12.72 -34.93
CA LYS A 188 8.01 12.22 -36.03
C LYS A 188 7.45 10.93 -36.67
N SER A 189 6.31 10.45 -36.21
CA SER A 189 5.67 9.22 -36.68
C SER A 189 4.44 9.53 -37.55
N PRO A 190 3.73 8.51 -38.10
CA PRO A 190 2.46 8.72 -38.79
C PRO A 190 1.39 9.45 -37.96
N LEU A 191 1.56 9.50 -36.63
CA LEU A 191 0.68 10.22 -35.71
C LEU A 191 0.90 11.74 -35.66
N ALA A 192 1.88 12.32 -36.36
CA ALA A 192 2.11 13.76 -36.36
C ALA A 192 0.96 14.57 -36.99
N ARG A 193 0.31 13.99 -38.00
CA ARG A 193 -0.87 14.52 -38.70
C ARG A 193 -1.82 13.36 -39.02
N ALA A 194 -2.12 12.56 -38.01
CA ALA A 194 -3.02 11.44 -38.18
C ALA A 194 -4.44 11.88 -38.52
N ARG A 195 -5.10 11.04 -39.31
CA ARG A 195 -6.52 11.16 -39.61
C ARG A 195 -7.34 10.59 -38.47
N LEU A 196 -8.61 10.96 -38.41
CA LEU A 196 -9.55 10.43 -37.44
C LEU A 196 -9.60 8.90 -37.46
N ALA A 197 -9.54 8.27 -38.65
CA ALA A 197 -9.51 6.81 -38.78
C ALA A 197 -8.30 6.18 -38.08
N LEU A 198 -7.09 6.71 -38.29
CA LEU A 198 -5.87 6.20 -37.65
C LEU A 198 -5.90 6.46 -36.13
N ILE A 199 -6.32 7.65 -35.70
CA ILE A 199 -6.49 7.99 -34.27
C ILE A 199 -7.47 7.00 -33.63
N LYS A 200 -8.62 6.79 -34.27
CA LYS A 200 -9.66 5.85 -33.81
C LYS A 200 -9.14 4.43 -33.71
N ASP A 201 -8.47 3.92 -34.74
CA ASP A 201 -7.93 2.57 -34.74
C ASP A 201 -6.87 2.35 -33.67
N VAL A 202 -5.97 3.31 -33.46
CA VAL A 202 -4.92 3.21 -32.45
C VAL A 202 -5.50 3.35 -31.04
N ILE A 203 -6.37 4.33 -30.79
CA ILE A 203 -7.06 4.49 -29.50
C ILE A 203 -7.83 3.22 -29.16
N LEU A 204 -8.70 2.74 -30.05
CA LEU A 204 -9.51 1.54 -29.78
C LEU A 204 -8.65 0.29 -29.61
N GLY A 205 -7.58 0.12 -30.40
CA GLY A 205 -6.67 -1.00 -30.26
C GLY A 205 -5.91 -1.00 -28.92
N LEU A 206 -5.41 0.18 -28.50
CA LEU A 206 -4.77 0.34 -27.18
C LEU A 206 -5.78 0.14 -26.04
N THR A 207 -6.97 0.72 -26.14
CA THR A 207 -8.05 0.54 -25.15
C THR A 207 -8.40 -0.93 -24.99
N ILE A 208 -8.57 -1.67 -26.09
CA ILE A 208 -8.88 -3.10 -26.01
C ILE A 208 -7.71 -3.87 -25.38
N SER A 209 -6.48 -3.68 -25.85
CA SER A 209 -5.30 -4.37 -25.32
C SER A 209 -5.12 -4.10 -23.81
N LEU A 210 -5.20 -2.84 -23.38
CA LEU A 210 -5.10 -2.44 -21.96
C LEU A 210 -6.21 -3.01 -21.06
N LEU A 211 -7.39 -3.29 -21.62
CA LEU A 211 -8.54 -3.80 -20.87
C LEU A 211 -8.62 -5.34 -20.85
N THR A 212 -8.18 -6.02 -21.90
CA THR A 212 -8.40 -7.47 -22.08
C THR A 212 -7.14 -8.33 -21.98
N GLU A 213 -5.94 -7.75 -22.13
CA GLU A 213 -4.70 -8.51 -22.18
C GLU A 213 -3.92 -8.39 -20.86
N ASN A 214 -3.32 -9.50 -20.42
CA ASN A 214 -2.39 -9.50 -19.28
C ASN A 214 -0.98 -9.23 -19.78
N LEU A 215 -0.66 -7.95 -19.94
CA LEU A 215 0.64 -7.48 -20.43
C LEU A 215 1.67 -7.35 -19.29
N PRO A 216 2.97 -7.51 -19.56
CA PRO A 216 4.02 -7.11 -18.63
C PRO A 216 3.88 -5.63 -18.22
N GLU A 217 4.21 -5.30 -16.97
CA GLU A 217 4.05 -3.92 -16.44
C GLU A 217 4.72 -2.86 -17.30
N ASP A 218 5.92 -3.17 -17.82
CA ASP A 218 6.69 -2.28 -18.69
C ASP A 218 6.00 -2.02 -20.04
N GLU A 219 5.46 -3.06 -20.69
CA GLU A 219 4.68 -2.89 -21.93
C GLU A 219 3.39 -2.11 -21.66
N ARG A 220 2.74 -2.38 -20.53
CA ARG A 220 1.52 -1.67 -20.11
C ARG A 220 1.79 -0.19 -19.85
N ALA A 221 2.91 0.15 -19.21
CA ALA A 221 3.34 1.53 -19.00
C ALA A 221 3.60 2.26 -20.32
N ARG A 222 4.22 1.59 -21.30
CA ARG A 222 4.38 2.13 -22.66
C ARG A 222 3.04 2.38 -23.36
N GLN A 223 2.09 1.46 -23.24
CA GLN A 223 0.75 1.65 -23.82
C GLN A 223 -0.01 2.81 -23.15
N PHE A 224 0.05 2.95 -21.83
CA PHE A 224 -0.53 4.11 -21.13
C PHE A 224 0.16 5.43 -21.54
N SER A 225 1.48 5.43 -21.65
CA SER A 225 2.24 6.59 -22.18
C SER A 225 1.78 6.97 -23.59
N ALA A 226 1.59 5.98 -24.47
CA ALA A 226 1.11 6.18 -25.82
C ALA A 226 -0.30 6.76 -25.87
N ILE A 227 -1.26 6.19 -25.12
CA ILE A 227 -2.66 6.68 -25.13
C ILE A 227 -2.75 8.09 -24.52
N HIS A 228 -1.96 8.43 -23.50
CA HIS A 228 -1.85 9.78 -22.96
C HIS A 228 -1.26 10.78 -23.97
N ALA A 229 -0.20 10.38 -24.67
CA ALA A 229 0.41 11.20 -25.72
C ALA A 229 -0.60 11.49 -26.84
N ILE A 230 -1.32 10.47 -27.32
CA ILE A 230 -2.36 10.64 -28.36
C ILE A 230 -3.51 11.51 -27.85
N SER A 231 -3.97 11.30 -26.61
CA SER A 231 -5.01 12.13 -25.98
C SER A 231 -4.60 13.59 -25.86
N SER A 232 -3.31 13.87 -25.66
CA SER A 232 -2.76 15.22 -25.59
C SER A 232 -2.61 15.85 -26.98
N MET A 233 -2.26 15.06 -27.99
CA MET A 233 -2.15 15.52 -29.39
C MET A 233 -3.53 15.73 -30.05
N TYR A 234 -4.53 14.94 -29.68
CA TYR A 234 -5.87 14.88 -30.28
C TYR A 234 -7.00 14.79 -29.24
N PRO A 235 -7.19 15.83 -28.39
CA PRO A 235 -8.07 15.76 -27.23
C PRO A 235 -9.56 15.58 -27.58
N GLU A 236 -10.08 16.35 -28.53
CA GLU A 236 -11.50 16.27 -28.90
C GLU A 236 -11.83 14.94 -29.58
N GLN A 237 -11.00 14.51 -30.53
CA GLN A 237 -11.19 13.23 -31.23
C GLN A 237 -11.15 12.06 -30.26
N THR A 238 -10.16 12.05 -29.35
CA THR A 238 -10.01 10.98 -28.36
C THR A 238 -11.21 10.92 -27.43
N ARG A 239 -11.69 12.09 -26.96
CA ARG A 239 -12.90 12.18 -26.13
C ARG A 239 -14.12 11.62 -26.85
N GLU A 240 -14.37 12.01 -28.09
CA GLU A 240 -15.50 11.50 -28.89
C GLU A 240 -15.43 9.99 -29.07
N ILE A 241 -14.26 9.44 -29.43
CA ILE A 241 -14.05 8.01 -29.65
C ILE A 241 -14.34 7.21 -28.37
N LEU A 242 -13.78 7.64 -27.23
CA LEU A 242 -13.95 6.95 -25.96
C LEU A 242 -15.38 7.09 -25.44
N ASN A 243 -16.00 8.26 -25.56
CA ASN A 243 -17.40 8.44 -25.17
C ASN A 243 -18.36 7.53 -25.96
N GLU A 244 -18.09 7.32 -27.25
CA GLU A 244 -18.91 6.47 -28.11
C GLU A 244 -18.70 4.96 -27.84
N LYS A 245 -17.46 4.51 -27.58
CA LYS A 245 -17.10 3.08 -27.62
C LYS A 245 -16.66 2.46 -26.30
N LEU A 246 -16.23 3.23 -25.31
CA LEU A 246 -15.61 2.67 -24.09
C LEU A 246 -16.57 1.77 -23.31
N SER A 247 -17.80 2.22 -23.09
CA SER A 247 -18.83 1.44 -22.38
C SER A 247 -19.13 0.11 -23.08
N ASP A 248 -19.24 0.13 -24.41
CA ASP A 248 -19.48 -1.06 -25.22
C ASP A 248 -18.32 -2.06 -25.12
N ILE A 249 -17.07 -1.57 -25.19
CA ILE A 249 -15.87 -2.40 -25.03
C ILE A 249 -15.83 -3.05 -23.65
N ILE A 250 -16.07 -2.28 -22.58
CA ILE A 250 -16.04 -2.80 -21.21
C ILE A 250 -17.08 -3.90 -21.02
N ILE A 251 -18.31 -3.70 -21.46
CA ILE A 251 -19.39 -4.67 -21.23
C ILE A 251 -19.24 -5.91 -22.11
N ASN A 252 -18.90 -5.74 -23.39
CA ASN A 252 -18.97 -6.82 -24.37
C ASN A 252 -17.64 -7.56 -24.58
N LYS A 253 -16.49 -6.97 -24.22
CA LYS A 253 -15.17 -7.57 -24.48
C LYS A 253 -14.38 -7.95 -23.22
N VAL A 254 -14.65 -7.34 -22.07
CA VAL A 254 -13.87 -7.59 -20.85
C VAL A 254 -14.48 -8.73 -20.04
N GLN A 255 -13.67 -9.75 -19.77
CA GLN A 255 -14.03 -10.89 -18.93
C GLN A 255 -13.90 -10.54 -17.43
N ASP A 256 -14.63 -11.26 -16.56
CA ASP A 256 -14.70 -10.96 -15.13
C ASP A 256 -13.33 -11.01 -14.41
N ASN A 257 -12.40 -11.82 -14.89
CA ASN A 257 -11.03 -11.94 -14.38
C ASN A 257 -10.10 -10.77 -14.74
N HIS A 258 -10.51 -9.88 -15.65
CA HIS A 258 -9.75 -8.71 -16.10
C HIS A 258 -10.33 -7.38 -15.59
N TRP A 259 -11.24 -7.40 -14.62
CA TRP A 259 -11.85 -6.17 -14.09
C TRP A 259 -10.90 -5.28 -13.30
N ASP A 260 -9.77 -5.83 -12.83
CA ASP A 260 -8.65 -5.03 -12.33
C ASP A 260 -8.13 -4.06 -13.40
N ASN A 261 -8.03 -4.51 -14.65
CA ASN A 261 -7.60 -3.67 -15.77
C ASN A 261 -8.57 -2.52 -16.04
N VAL A 262 -9.88 -2.73 -15.87
CA VAL A 262 -10.90 -1.69 -16.06
C VAL A 262 -10.70 -0.56 -15.06
N ILE A 263 -10.54 -0.90 -13.77
CA ILE A 263 -10.35 0.10 -12.72
C ILE A 263 -9.05 0.87 -12.94
N ILE A 264 -7.94 0.18 -13.25
CA ILE A 264 -6.67 0.84 -13.52
C ILE A 264 -6.76 1.75 -14.76
N TYR A 265 -7.38 1.27 -15.85
CA TYR A 265 -7.57 2.07 -17.07
C TYR A 265 -8.38 3.35 -16.80
N LEU A 266 -9.47 3.21 -16.04
CA LEU A 266 -10.29 4.36 -15.64
C LEU A 266 -9.57 5.26 -14.64
N GLY A 267 -8.66 4.77 -13.81
CA GLY A 267 -7.83 5.61 -12.91
C GLY A 267 -6.89 6.53 -13.68
N HIS A 268 -6.24 6.00 -14.73
CA HIS A 268 -5.33 6.76 -15.57
C HIS A 268 -6.05 7.71 -16.54
N ILE A 269 -7.15 7.27 -17.17
CA ILE A 269 -7.79 8.02 -18.25
C ILE A 269 -9.07 8.70 -17.75
N LYS A 270 -9.02 10.04 -17.69
CA LYS A 270 -10.10 10.94 -17.24
C LYS A 270 -11.25 11.07 -18.24
N THR A 271 -11.82 9.95 -18.68
CA THR A 271 -12.95 9.91 -19.63
C THR A 271 -14.03 8.94 -19.15
N TRP A 272 -14.62 9.22 -17.99
CA TRP A 272 -15.72 8.42 -17.41
C TRP A 272 -17.06 9.16 -17.35
N ASP A 273 -17.12 10.43 -17.75
CA ASP A 273 -18.32 11.26 -17.63
C ASP A 273 -19.51 10.73 -18.46
N THR A 274 -19.25 9.90 -19.47
CA THR A 274 -20.27 9.28 -20.34
C THR A 274 -20.33 7.75 -20.21
N LEU A 275 -19.72 7.16 -19.18
CA LEU A 275 -19.87 5.72 -18.93
C LEU A 275 -21.33 5.39 -18.65
N THR A 276 -21.82 4.29 -19.25
CA THR A 276 -23.19 3.82 -18.99
C THR A 276 -23.37 3.39 -17.54
N GLU A 277 -24.59 3.52 -17.02
CA GLU A 277 -24.93 3.10 -15.66
C GLU A 277 -24.56 1.64 -15.38
N LEU A 278 -24.75 0.75 -16.37
CA LEU A 278 -24.34 -0.66 -16.27
C LEU A 278 -22.83 -0.83 -16.03
N CYS A 279 -21.97 -0.04 -16.69
CA CYS A 279 -20.52 -0.08 -16.45
C CYS A 279 -20.20 0.39 -15.03
N GLN A 280 -20.84 1.48 -14.59
CA GLN A 280 -20.63 2.05 -13.27
C GLN A 280 -21.04 1.06 -12.17
N LEU A 281 -22.20 0.43 -12.29
CA LEU A 281 -22.69 -0.59 -11.35
C LEU A 281 -21.75 -1.80 -11.27
N LYS A 282 -21.22 -2.28 -12.41
CA LYS A 282 -20.29 -3.41 -12.42
C LYS A 282 -18.94 -3.05 -11.80
N ALA A 283 -18.44 -1.82 -12.03
CA ALA A 283 -17.23 -1.31 -11.38
C ALA A 283 -17.43 -1.16 -9.86
N VAL A 284 -18.58 -0.65 -9.40
CA VAL A 284 -18.94 -0.60 -7.97
C VAL A 284 -18.95 -2.01 -7.36
N ALA A 285 -19.66 -2.95 -7.99
CA ALA A 285 -19.72 -4.33 -7.51
C ALA A 285 -18.35 -5.03 -7.49
N PHE A 286 -17.46 -4.71 -8.44
CA PHE A 286 -16.08 -5.19 -8.43
C PHE A 286 -15.31 -4.64 -7.23
N ILE A 287 -15.37 -3.32 -7.00
CA ILE A 287 -14.72 -2.69 -5.85
C ILE A 287 -15.24 -3.27 -4.54
N GLU A 288 -16.54 -3.51 -4.39
CA GLU A 288 -17.13 -4.13 -3.20
C GLU A 288 -16.59 -5.55 -2.96
N LYS A 289 -16.38 -6.34 -4.03
CA LYS A 289 -15.88 -7.73 -3.94
C LYS A 289 -14.34 -7.86 -3.88
N LEU A 290 -13.59 -6.81 -4.22
CA LEU A 290 -12.12 -6.85 -4.31
C LEU A 290 -11.44 -7.16 -2.97
N ASN A 291 -10.75 -8.28 -2.84
CA ASN A 291 -10.08 -8.62 -1.57
C ASN A 291 -8.73 -7.91 -1.45
N ILE A 292 -8.68 -6.82 -0.68
CA ILE A 292 -7.46 -6.04 -0.42
C ILE A 292 -6.48 -6.81 0.48
N PHE A 293 -7.00 -7.73 1.30
CA PHE A 293 -6.23 -8.57 2.22
C PHE A 293 -6.41 -10.04 1.85
N ASP A 294 -5.33 -10.80 1.92
CA ASP A 294 -5.35 -12.24 1.65
C ASP A 294 -6.20 -12.99 2.70
N ALA A 295 -6.77 -14.12 2.30
CA ALA A 295 -7.68 -14.92 3.14
C ALA A 295 -6.99 -15.68 4.30
N SER A 296 -5.69 -15.44 4.56
CA SER A 296 -4.97 -16.07 5.66
C SER A 296 -5.40 -15.49 7.02
N ARG A 297 -5.26 -16.27 8.12
CA ARG A 297 -5.63 -15.83 9.48
C ARG A 297 -4.93 -14.54 9.94
N TYR A 298 -3.83 -14.16 9.29
CA TYR A 298 -3.05 -12.94 9.52
C TYR A 298 -3.13 -11.93 8.37
N GLY A 299 -3.97 -12.20 7.36
CA GLY A 299 -4.24 -11.46 6.14
C GLY A 299 -3.19 -10.40 5.76
N SER A 300 -2.14 -10.82 5.04
CA SER A 300 -1.22 -9.90 4.38
C SER A 300 -1.96 -9.00 3.41
N LEU A 301 -1.49 -7.76 3.28
CA LEU A 301 -1.98 -6.84 2.26
C LEU A 301 -1.58 -7.40 0.89
N SER A 302 -2.56 -7.56 0.00
CA SER A 302 -2.30 -7.91 -1.39
C SER A 302 -1.89 -6.64 -2.15
N GLU A 303 -0.59 -6.47 -2.42
CA GLU A 303 -0.08 -5.27 -3.08
C GLU A 303 -0.79 -4.99 -4.41
N LYS A 304 -0.98 -6.02 -5.25
CA LYS A 304 -1.69 -5.91 -6.52
C LYS A 304 -3.12 -5.38 -6.33
N ASN A 305 -3.89 -5.94 -5.41
CA ASN A 305 -5.28 -5.51 -5.20
C ASN A 305 -5.36 -4.16 -4.49
N ALA A 306 -4.40 -3.84 -3.64
CA ALA A 306 -4.27 -2.54 -3.01
C ALA A 306 -3.99 -1.45 -4.06
N GLU A 307 -3.12 -1.71 -5.04
CA GLU A 307 -2.87 -0.79 -6.17
C GLU A 307 -4.12 -0.56 -7.02
N VAL A 308 -4.84 -1.63 -7.40
CA VAL A 308 -6.12 -1.51 -8.10
C VAL A 308 -7.11 -0.65 -7.30
N PHE A 309 -7.18 -0.87 -5.98
CA PHE A 309 -8.06 -0.10 -5.11
C PHE A 309 -7.62 1.36 -4.98
N LEU A 310 -6.31 1.67 -5.04
CA LEU A 310 -5.80 3.04 -5.07
C LEU A 310 -6.17 3.76 -6.37
N GLU A 311 -6.05 3.11 -7.52
CA GLU A 311 -6.47 3.69 -8.80
C GLU A 311 -7.95 4.08 -8.82
N ALA A 312 -8.79 3.33 -8.10
CA ALA A 312 -10.21 3.63 -7.95
C ALA A 312 -10.49 5.00 -7.31
N PHE A 313 -9.56 5.56 -6.51
CA PHE A 313 -9.73 6.88 -5.88
C PHE A 313 -9.77 8.02 -6.91
N HIS A 314 -9.18 7.81 -8.09
CA HIS A 314 -9.22 8.79 -9.18
C HIS A 314 -10.58 8.83 -9.88
N ILE A 315 -11.46 7.85 -9.64
CA ILE A 315 -12.74 7.67 -10.32
C ILE A 315 -13.88 8.25 -9.47
N ALA A 316 -14.55 9.29 -9.98
CA ALA A 316 -15.50 10.08 -9.20
C ALA A 316 -16.70 9.29 -8.66
N PHE A 317 -17.28 8.39 -9.45
CA PHE A 317 -18.48 7.63 -9.08
C PHE A 317 -18.20 6.45 -8.13
N LEU A 318 -16.93 6.07 -7.91
CA LEU A 318 -16.55 4.99 -6.99
C LEU A 318 -16.35 5.45 -5.54
N LYS A 319 -16.37 6.77 -5.28
CA LYS A 319 -16.07 7.34 -3.95
C LYS A 319 -16.93 6.76 -2.82
N GLU A 320 -18.21 6.52 -3.08
CA GLU A 320 -19.12 5.95 -2.08
C GLU A 320 -18.77 4.49 -1.77
N ALA A 321 -18.57 3.65 -2.80
CA ALA A 321 -18.19 2.25 -2.65
C ALA A 321 -16.84 2.11 -1.92
N ILE A 322 -15.86 2.96 -2.24
CA ILE A 322 -14.56 3.03 -1.55
C ILE A 322 -14.75 3.36 -0.07
N SER A 323 -15.58 4.38 0.24
CA SER A 323 -15.87 4.79 1.62
C SER A 323 -16.51 3.67 2.43
N ILE A 324 -17.53 3.01 1.88
CA ILE A 324 -18.20 1.85 2.52
C ILE A 324 -17.18 0.74 2.78
N LYS A 325 -16.33 0.44 1.79
CA LYS A 325 -15.33 -0.61 1.92
C LYS A 325 -14.32 -0.32 3.02
N LEU A 326 -13.75 0.89 3.04
CA LEU A 326 -12.82 1.31 4.09
C LEU A 326 -13.45 1.27 5.48
N GLN A 327 -14.72 1.66 5.60
CA GLN A 327 -15.46 1.62 6.88
C GLN A 327 -15.73 0.20 7.38
N SER A 328 -15.75 -0.80 6.49
CA SER A 328 -15.94 -2.20 6.86
C SER A 328 -14.63 -2.91 7.28
N LEU A 329 -13.47 -2.29 7.05
CA LEU A 329 -12.19 -2.85 7.46
C LEU A 329 -11.99 -2.75 8.98
N THR A 330 -11.30 -3.74 9.55
CA THR A 330 -10.79 -3.61 10.92
C THR A 330 -9.70 -2.54 10.98
N LEU A 331 -9.50 -1.95 12.16
CA LEU A 331 -8.54 -0.86 12.33
C LEU A 331 -7.11 -1.24 11.90
N ASN A 332 -6.65 -2.46 12.25
CA ASN A 332 -5.33 -2.95 11.83
C ASN A 332 -5.18 -3.07 10.29
N LYS A 333 -6.26 -3.49 9.62
CA LYS A 333 -6.31 -3.54 8.16
C LYS A 333 -6.31 -2.12 7.56
N LEU A 334 -7.09 -1.22 8.14
CA LEU A 334 -7.12 0.17 7.69
C LEU A 334 -5.75 0.87 7.84
N LEU A 335 -5.05 0.63 8.96
CA LEU A 335 -3.71 1.19 9.21
C LEU A 335 -2.66 0.65 8.24
N SER A 336 -2.67 -0.67 7.99
CA SER A 336 -1.73 -1.27 7.02
C SER A 336 -1.98 -0.81 5.59
N PHE A 337 -3.23 -0.62 5.20
CA PHE A 337 -3.56 0.00 3.91
C PHE A 337 -3.12 1.47 3.84
N ASN A 338 -3.33 2.25 4.91
CA ASN A 338 -2.88 3.64 4.98
C ASN A 338 -1.36 3.76 4.77
N GLU A 339 -0.58 2.94 5.48
CA GLU A 339 0.89 2.89 5.33
C GLU A 339 1.32 2.53 3.90
N PHE A 340 0.64 1.58 3.26
CA PHE A 340 0.90 1.24 1.85
C PHE A 340 0.60 2.42 0.92
N SER A 341 -0.52 3.11 1.15
CA SER A 341 -0.93 4.25 0.34
C SER A 341 0.02 5.45 0.44
N GLU A 342 0.53 5.73 1.64
CA GLU A 342 1.53 6.78 1.91
C GLU A 342 2.85 6.52 1.15
N LYS A 343 3.26 5.25 1.01
CA LYS A 343 4.48 4.89 0.28
C LYS A 343 4.36 5.03 -1.24
N LYS A 344 3.17 4.81 -1.79
CA LYS A 344 2.93 4.76 -3.25
C LYS A 344 2.46 6.09 -3.85
N LEU A 345 1.79 6.95 -3.09
CA LEU A 345 1.21 8.21 -3.59
C LEU A 345 1.85 9.44 -2.93
N GLN A 346 2.10 10.49 -3.71
CA GLN A 346 2.37 11.84 -3.18
C GLN A 346 1.02 12.48 -2.79
N GLU A 347 0.76 12.57 -1.48
CA GLU A 347 -0.58 12.54 -0.91
C GLU A 347 -1.39 13.84 -0.92
N ASN A 348 -2.69 13.70 -1.21
CA ASN A 348 -3.73 14.64 -0.77
C ASN A 348 -5.14 14.04 -0.82
N LEU A 349 -5.39 13.03 -1.67
CA LEU A 349 -6.75 12.51 -1.89
C LEU A 349 -7.09 11.33 -0.97
N VAL A 350 -6.14 10.41 -0.77
CA VAL A 350 -6.31 9.24 0.10
C VAL A 350 -6.38 9.67 1.57
N SER A 351 -5.47 10.56 2.00
CA SER A 351 -5.50 11.16 3.34
C SER A 351 -6.85 11.84 3.64
N LYS A 352 -7.44 12.57 2.69
CA LYS A 352 -8.77 13.19 2.87
C LYS A 352 -9.92 12.20 3.09
N ILE A 353 -9.80 10.94 2.65
CA ILE A 353 -10.84 9.92 2.80
C ILE A 353 -10.56 9.03 4.01
N ILE A 354 -9.31 8.59 4.19
CA ILE A 354 -8.93 7.70 5.30
C ILE A 354 -8.92 8.45 6.63
N GLN A 355 -8.40 9.68 6.68
CA GLN A 355 -8.26 10.43 7.92
C GLN A 355 -9.61 10.63 8.66
N PRO A 356 -10.73 11.05 8.02
CA PRO A 356 -12.02 11.12 8.70
C PRO A 356 -12.54 9.78 9.23
N ILE A 357 -12.20 8.66 8.56
CA ILE A 357 -12.59 7.31 9.00
C ILE A 357 -11.78 6.93 10.24
N LEU A 358 -10.46 7.16 10.21
CA LEU A 358 -9.59 6.95 11.37
C LEU A 358 -10.02 7.81 12.56
N GLU A 359 -10.34 9.09 12.34
CA GLU A 359 -10.82 9.99 13.40
C GLU A 359 -12.09 9.48 14.09
N LYS A 360 -13.04 8.94 13.33
CA LYS A 360 -14.27 8.35 13.88
C LYS A 360 -14.01 7.04 14.63
N ALA A 361 -12.90 6.36 14.35
CA ALA A 361 -12.53 5.12 15.01
C ALA A 361 -11.83 5.37 16.37
N ILE A 362 -11.14 6.51 16.56
CA ILE A 362 -10.39 6.84 17.79
C ILE A 362 -11.23 6.62 19.07
N PRO A 363 -12.47 7.15 19.20
CA PRO A 363 -13.22 7.04 20.46
C PRO A 363 -13.67 5.61 20.79
N LYS A 364 -13.60 4.68 19.84
CA LYS A 364 -14.04 3.28 19.98
C LYS A 364 -12.86 2.29 19.96
N ALA A 365 -11.64 2.78 19.79
CA ALA A 365 -10.45 1.95 19.69
C ALA A 365 -10.01 1.44 21.07
N SER A 366 -9.52 0.21 21.13
CA SER A 366 -8.84 -0.30 22.33
C SER A 366 -7.51 0.41 22.56
N PHE A 367 -6.94 0.24 23.74
CA PHE A 367 -5.65 0.84 24.11
C PHE A 367 -4.52 0.45 23.14
N ASP A 368 -4.32 -0.86 22.90
CA ASP A 368 -3.39 -1.39 21.89
C ASP A 368 -3.58 -0.74 20.50
N ASN A 369 -4.83 -0.58 20.10
CA ASN A 369 -5.18 -0.02 18.81
C ASN A 369 -4.84 1.47 18.74
N LEU A 370 -5.05 2.24 19.82
CA LEU A 370 -4.65 3.64 19.89
C LEU A 370 -3.12 3.81 19.82
N ILE A 371 -2.36 2.91 20.46
CA ILE A 371 -0.90 2.87 20.34
C ILE A 371 -0.46 2.49 18.92
N ALA A 372 -1.08 1.47 18.33
CA ALA A 372 -0.82 1.07 16.94
C ALA A 372 -1.13 2.22 15.95
N MET A 373 -2.23 2.96 16.18
CA MET A 373 -2.56 4.15 15.39
C MET A 373 -1.49 5.24 15.55
N LYS A 374 -0.98 5.46 16.76
CA LYS A 374 0.03 6.48 17.04
C LYS A 374 1.39 6.14 16.43
N SER A 375 1.83 4.89 16.53
CA SER A 375 3.12 4.43 15.99
C SER A 375 3.17 4.44 14.47
N LYS A 376 2.03 4.28 13.80
CA LYS A 376 1.93 4.17 12.34
C LYS A 376 1.45 5.46 11.63
N ASN A 377 1.19 6.55 12.34
CA ASN A 377 0.58 7.76 11.76
C ASN A 377 1.48 9.00 11.86
N ASN A 378 1.52 9.79 10.80
CA ASN A 378 2.39 10.96 10.63
C ASN A 378 1.85 12.25 11.30
N ASN A 379 1.61 12.20 12.61
CA ASN A 379 1.30 13.33 13.51
C ASN A 379 -0.10 13.94 13.50
N SER A 380 -0.87 13.91 12.40
CA SER A 380 -2.12 14.70 12.31
C SER A 380 -3.22 14.30 13.31
N LEU A 381 -3.24 13.03 13.74
CA LEU A 381 -4.22 12.51 14.71
C LEU A 381 -3.64 12.37 16.12
N ASN A 382 -2.35 12.63 16.32
CA ASN A 382 -1.67 12.33 17.57
C ASN A 382 -2.25 13.10 18.75
N ASP A 383 -2.64 14.36 18.57
CA ASP A 383 -3.26 15.14 19.64
C ASP A 383 -4.61 14.54 20.08
N LYS A 384 -5.45 14.11 19.14
CA LYS A 384 -6.74 13.45 19.45
C LYS A 384 -6.49 12.08 20.10
N ILE A 385 -5.59 11.28 19.55
CA ILE A 385 -5.24 9.96 20.10
C ILE A 385 -4.72 10.12 21.54
N ASN A 386 -3.87 11.11 21.80
CA ASN A 386 -3.31 11.38 23.12
C ASN A 386 -4.37 11.77 24.16
N LEU A 387 -5.40 12.52 23.75
CA LEU A 387 -6.53 12.84 24.64
C LEU A 387 -7.26 11.57 25.08
N TYR A 388 -7.58 10.68 24.13
CA TYR A 388 -8.25 9.41 24.45
C TYR A 388 -7.35 8.45 25.20
N LEU A 389 -6.07 8.33 24.86
CA LEU A 389 -5.10 7.55 25.64
C LEU A 389 -5.04 8.05 27.09
N ALA A 390 -4.99 9.37 27.30
CA ALA A 390 -5.00 9.95 28.64
C ALA A 390 -6.30 9.65 29.42
N GLU A 391 -7.46 9.65 28.77
CA GLU A 391 -8.72 9.22 29.39
C GLU A 391 -8.72 7.72 29.71
N THR A 392 -8.26 6.89 28.78
CA THR A 392 -8.19 5.43 28.95
C THR A 392 -7.26 5.07 30.12
N ILE A 393 -6.10 5.73 30.23
CA ILE A 393 -5.15 5.56 31.33
C ILE A 393 -5.79 5.93 32.67
N LYS A 394 -6.59 7.00 32.73
CA LYS A 394 -7.24 7.42 33.99
C LYS A 394 -8.25 6.41 34.50
N GLU A 395 -8.91 5.67 33.61
CA GLU A 395 -9.91 4.66 33.96
C GLU A 395 -9.31 3.25 34.14
N ALA A 396 -8.11 3.01 33.58
CA ALA A 396 -7.47 1.69 33.58
C ALA A 396 -7.22 1.13 34.99
N PHE A 397 -7.25 -0.21 35.07
CA PHE A 397 -6.91 -0.98 36.27
C PHE A 397 -5.40 -1.25 36.34
N LEU A 398 -4.96 -1.77 37.49
CA LEU A 398 -3.53 -1.92 37.79
C LEU A 398 -2.85 -2.89 36.82
N GLU A 399 -3.48 -4.02 36.52
CA GLU A 399 -2.98 -5.07 35.64
C GLU A 399 -2.88 -4.58 34.18
N GLU A 400 -3.92 -3.91 33.69
CA GLU A 400 -3.96 -3.32 32.35
C GLU A 400 -2.83 -2.29 32.17
N LEU A 401 -2.60 -1.43 33.17
CA LEU A 401 -1.51 -0.46 33.10
C LEU A 401 -0.14 -1.13 33.11
N LEU A 402 0.04 -2.20 33.88
CA LEU A 402 1.33 -2.89 33.98
C LEU A 402 1.71 -3.63 32.69
N GLU A 403 0.76 -4.25 31.99
CA GLU A 403 0.99 -4.84 30.67
C GLU A 403 1.40 -3.78 29.63
N GLU A 404 0.75 -2.62 29.69
CA GLU A 404 0.86 -1.56 28.70
C GLU A 404 2.03 -0.58 28.94
N LEU A 405 2.65 -0.62 30.13
CA LEU A 405 3.77 0.24 30.52
C LEU A 405 4.97 0.17 29.56
N SER A 406 5.19 -0.98 28.92
CA SER A 406 6.25 -1.16 27.94
C SER A 406 6.01 -0.37 26.64
N GLN A 407 4.74 -0.13 26.29
CA GLN A 407 4.33 0.53 25.07
C GLN A 407 4.17 2.06 25.22
N ILE A 408 3.92 2.56 26.44
CA ILE A 408 3.70 3.99 26.77
C ILE A 408 5.02 4.82 26.75
N THR A 409 6.16 4.18 26.55
CA THR A 409 7.50 4.65 26.94
C THR A 409 8.07 5.86 26.18
N GLN A 410 7.40 6.37 25.15
CA GLN A 410 7.97 7.39 24.24
C GLN A 410 7.44 8.82 24.44
N GLU A 411 6.39 9.04 25.25
CA GLU A 411 5.82 10.39 25.41
C GLU A 411 5.69 10.83 26.89
N GLU A 412 6.42 11.89 27.24
CA GLU A 412 6.58 12.37 28.62
C GLU A 412 5.24 12.75 29.29
N LYS A 413 4.27 13.29 28.52
CA LYS A 413 2.95 13.67 29.05
C LYS A 413 2.10 12.47 29.44
N LEU A 414 2.05 11.44 28.59
CA LEU A 414 1.31 10.20 28.89
C LEU A 414 1.99 9.47 30.04
N LEU A 415 3.33 9.40 30.04
CA LEU A 415 4.10 8.81 31.13
C LEU A 415 3.74 9.44 32.49
N LYS A 416 3.66 10.78 32.55
CA LYS A 416 3.28 11.47 33.79
C LYS A 416 1.86 11.12 34.27
N ILE A 417 0.91 10.97 33.35
CA ILE A 417 -0.48 10.58 33.68
C ILE A 417 -0.51 9.13 34.17
N THR A 418 0.21 8.23 33.50
CA THR A 418 0.35 6.83 33.89
C THR A 418 0.97 6.70 35.27
N GLU A 419 2.06 7.42 35.56
CA GLU A 419 2.70 7.43 36.88
C GLU A 419 1.73 7.90 37.98
N GLN A 420 0.95 8.97 37.73
CA GLN A 420 -0.03 9.47 38.69
C GLN A 420 -1.13 8.46 38.98
N ARG A 421 -1.66 7.80 37.94
CA ARG A 421 -2.68 6.77 38.09
C ARG A 421 -2.13 5.54 38.81
N LEU A 422 -0.95 5.07 38.43
CA LEU A 422 -0.27 3.96 39.09
C LEU A 422 -0.05 4.24 40.57
N LEU A 423 0.43 5.44 40.93
CA LEU A 423 0.60 5.83 42.33
C LEU A 423 -0.73 5.72 43.08
N TYR A 424 -1.81 6.27 42.52
CA TYR A 424 -3.13 6.20 43.13
C TYR A 424 -3.61 4.75 43.32
N LEU A 425 -3.47 3.89 42.31
CA LEU A 425 -3.89 2.49 42.39
C LEU A 425 -3.06 1.71 43.42
N LEU A 426 -1.74 1.90 43.43
CA LEU A 426 -0.83 1.25 44.38
C LEU A 426 -1.08 1.73 45.82
N GLU A 427 -1.38 3.02 46.01
CA GLU A 427 -1.65 3.56 47.34
C GLU A 427 -2.97 3.06 47.95
N ASN A 428 -3.93 2.68 47.10
CA ASN A 428 -5.25 2.18 47.49
C ASN A 428 -5.38 0.65 47.38
N ALA A 429 -4.37 -0.05 46.89
CA ALA A 429 -4.35 -1.50 46.79
C ALA A 429 -4.18 -2.16 48.18
N SER A 430 -4.74 -3.37 48.32
CA SER A 430 -4.51 -4.21 49.50
C SER A 430 -3.09 -4.75 49.50
N LEU A 431 -2.58 -5.10 50.68
CA LEU A 431 -1.25 -5.71 50.80
C LEU A 431 -1.14 -7.00 49.96
N GLU A 432 -2.20 -7.82 49.96
CA GLU A 432 -2.30 -9.02 49.12
C GLU A 432 -2.12 -8.70 47.63
N LYS A 433 -2.82 -7.67 47.14
CA LYS A 433 -2.74 -7.30 45.74
C LYS A 433 -1.37 -6.75 45.34
N LEU A 434 -0.71 -6.03 46.25
CA LEU A 434 0.65 -5.54 45.98
C LEU A 434 1.65 -6.69 45.83
N PHE A 435 1.56 -7.73 46.65
CA PHE A 435 2.46 -8.88 46.54
C PHE A 435 2.14 -9.77 45.33
N GLU A 436 0.87 -9.95 44.98
CA GLU A 436 0.46 -10.62 43.73
C GLU A 436 1.06 -9.95 42.49
N VAL A 437 1.02 -8.61 42.46
CA VAL A 437 1.63 -7.80 41.40
C VAL A 437 3.15 -7.93 41.42
N ARG A 438 3.79 -7.92 42.59
CA ARG A 438 5.24 -8.13 42.70
C ARG A 438 5.67 -9.47 42.11
N GLU A 439 5.01 -10.55 42.51
CA GLU A 439 5.34 -11.90 42.03
C GLU A 439 5.13 -12.04 40.52
N SER A 440 4.01 -11.51 40.00
CA SER A 440 3.67 -11.61 38.58
C SER A 440 4.61 -10.82 37.68
N TYR A 441 5.11 -9.67 38.16
CA TYR A 441 5.84 -8.74 37.32
C TYR A 441 7.35 -8.73 37.58
N LEU A 442 7.87 -8.97 38.80
CA LEU A 442 9.32 -8.89 39.08
C LEU A 442 10.20 -9.78 38.16
N CYS A 443 9.68 -10.90 37.67
CA CYS A 443 10.38 -11.78 36.72
C CYS A 443 10.44 -11.25 35.28
N SER A 444 9.58 -10.30 34.88
CA SER A 444 9.43 -9.81 33.50
C SER A 444 10.02 -8.41 33.25
N LEU A 445 10.56 -7.75 34.29
CA LEU A 445 10.99 -6.33 34.20
C LEU A 445 12.45 -6.19 33.75
N SER A 446 12.67 -6.09 32.45
CA SER A 446 13.98 -5.74 31.86
C SER A 446 13.95 -4.40 31.12
N CYS A 447 13.31 -3.38 31.71
CA CYS A 447 13.14 -2.05 31.11
C CYS A 447 13.35 -0.90 32.11
N ARG A 448 14.02 0.17 31.68
CA ARG A 448 14.41 1.34 32.50
C ARG A 448 13.24 2.07 33.18
N ASN A 449 12.07 2.11 32.55
CA ASN A 449 10.88 2.79 33.12
C ASN A 449 10.18 1.98 34.22
N LEU A 450 10.50 0.69 34.34
CA LEU A 450 9.96 -0.18 35.38
C LEU A 450 10.70 -0.04 36.72
N GLU A 451 11.94 0.46 36.74
CA GLU A 451 12.68 0.74 37.99
C GLU A 451 11.92 1.69 38.92
N LYS A 452 11.37 2.78 38.35
CA LYS A 452 10.59 3.76 39.11
C LYS A 452 9.27 3.18 39.63
N VAL A 453 8.63 2.30 38.85
CA VAL A 453 7.40 1.61 39.26
C VAL A 453 7.70 0.63 40.39
N ILE A 454 8.82 -0.10 40.33
CA ILE A 454 9.30 -0.97 41.41
C ILE A 454 9.54 -0.15 42.68
N GLU A 455 10.16 1.03 42.59
CA GLU A 455 10.39 1.90 43.73
C GLU A 455 9.07 2.37 44.39
N MET A 456 8.09 2.76 43.58
CA MET A 456 6.75 3.15 44.05
C MET A 456 6.04 1.97 44.74
N LEU A 457 6.13 0.78 44.15
CA LEU A 457 5.57 -0.47 44.68
C LEU A 457 6.23 -0.85 46.01
N ASN A 458 7.57 -0.84 46.08
CA ASN A 458 8.34 -1.08 47.30
C ASN A 458 7.91 -0.12 48.42
N THR A 459 7.78 1.17 48.11
CA THR A 459 7.38 2.20 49.07
C THR A 459 5.98 1.92 49.64
N CYS A 460 5.03 1.53 48.78
CA CYS A 460 3.68 1.20 49.20
C CYS A 460 3.64 -0.06 50.09
N VAL A 461 4.39 -1.11 49.71
CA VAL A 461 4.53 -2.35 50.49
C VAL A 461 5.11 -2.07 51.86
N VAL A 462 6.27 -1.39 51.95
CA VAL A 462 6.89 -1.03 53.23
C VAL A 462 5.92 -0.26 54.13
N ARG A 463 5.18 0.70 53.55
CA ARG A 463 4.19 1.51 54.27
C ARG A 463 3.03 0.68 54.81
N LEU A 464 2.48 -0.24 54.02
CA LEU A 464 1.37 -1.09 54.42
C LEU A 464 1.82 -2.16 55.41
N CYS A 465 2.97 -2.81 55.18
CA CYS A 465 3.54 -3.78 56.12
C CYS A 465 3.73 -3.18 57.52
N LYS A 466 4.21 -1.93 57.62
CA LYS A 466 4.35 -1.22 58.91
C LYS A 466 3.01 -0.93 59.62
N LYS A 467 1.89 -0.93 58.88
CA LYS A 467 0.54 -0.71 59.42
C LYS A 467 -0.22 -2.02 59.66
N SER A 468 0.18 -3.10 59.01
CA SER A 468 -0.43 -4.42 59.13
C SER A 468 -0.11 -5.08 60.47
N GLY A 469 -1.07 -5.87 60.95
CA GLY A 469 -0.89 -6.64 62.17
C GLY A 469 -0.01 -7.88 61.96
N PHE A 470 0.51 -8.42 63.06
CA PHE A 470 1.34 -9.64 63.06
C PHE A 470 0.69 -10.79 62.26
N ASP A 471 -0.59 -11.07 62.51
CA ASP A 471 -1.30 -12.20 61.89
C ASP A 471 -1.44 -12.06 60.37
N GLU A 472 -1.67 -10.83 59.89
CA GLU A 472 -1.79 -10.52 58.47
C GLU A 472 -0.46 -10.72 57.75
N LEU A 473 0.65 -10.26 58.34
CA LEU A 473 1.99 -10.42 57.77
C LEU A 473 2.45 -11.87 57.71
N ILE A 474 2.14 -12.67 58.74
CA ILE A 474 2.42 -14.10 58.72
C ILE A 474 1.62 -14.81 57.62
N LEU A 475 0.35 -14.43 57.43
CA LEU A 475 -0.45 -14.96 56.32
C LEU A 475 0.17 -14.61 54.97
N MET A 476 0.64 -13.37 54.80
CA MET A 476 1.33 -12.94 53.57
C MET A 476 2.60 -13.75 53.30
N LYS A 477 3.45 -13.96 54.31
CA LYS A 477 4.67 -14.78 54.20
C LYS A 477 4.39 -16.24 53.84
N SER A 478 3.25 -16.79 54.29
CA SER A 478 2.87 -18.15 53.92
C SER A 478 2.42 -18.29 52.45
N LYS A 479 2.00 -17.18 51.83
CA LYS A 479 1.48 -17.15 50.46
C LYS A 479 2.53 -16.75 49.43
N TYR A 480 3.42 -15.82 49.77
CA TYR A 480 4.34 -15.18 48.83
C TYR A 480 5.80 -15.34 49.28
N SER A 481 6.67 -15.74 48.35
CA SER A 481 8.12 -15.80 48.57
C SER A 481 8.77 -14.53 48.02
N ASP A 482 8.94 -13.50 48.86
CA ASP A 482 9.46 -12.18 48.46
C ASP A 482 10.55 -11.69 49.44
N ASP A 483 11.71 -11.31 48.90
CA ASP A 483 12.87 -10.90 49.70
C ASP A 483 12.60 -9.64 50.56
N LEU A 484 11.83 -8.68 50.04
CA LEU A 484 11.48 -7.47 50.79
C LEU A 484 10.53 -7.81 51.95
N LEU A 485 9.61 -8.74 51.75
CA LEU A 485 8.73 -9.23 52.80
C LEU A 485 9.53 -9.92 53.92
N GLU A 486 10.52 -10.74 53.54
CA GLU A 486 11.41 -11.40 54.50
C GLU A 486 12.14 -10.39 55.38
N GLU A 487 12.79 -9.39 54.77
CA GLU A 487 13.51 -8.34 55.49
C GLU A 487 12.61 -7.55 56.46
N LEU A 488 11.37 -7.25 56.05
CA LEU A 488 10.43 -6.48 56.86
C LEU A 488 9.83 -7.29 58.02
N ILE A 489 9.67 -8.61 57.86
CA ILE A 489 9.05 -9.47 58.87
C ILE A 489 10.03 -9.86 59.99
N GLN A 490 11.32 -10.05 59.70
CA GLN A 490 12.30 -10.46 60.71
C GLN A 490 12.25 -9.67 62.05
N PRO A 491 12.25 -8.32 62.07
CA PRO A 491 12.13 -7.58 63.33
C PRO A 491 10.79 -7.83 64.04
N ILE A 492 9.70 -7.95 63.28
CA ILE A 492 8.35 -8.18 63.80
C ILE A 492 8.24 -9.57 64.45
N LEU A 493 8.90 -10.59 63.89
CA LEU A 493 8.96 -11.92 64.49
C LEU A 493 9.61 -11.88 65.88
N LYS A 494 10.71 -11.14 66.02
CA LYS A 494 11.46 -11.00 67.28
C LYS A 494 10.66 -10.26 68.36
N GLU A 495 9.80 -9.32 67.97
CA GLU A 495 8.91 -8.60 68.90
C GLU A 495 7.71 -9.45 69.36
N ASN A 496 7.31 -10.47 68.60
CA ASN A 496 6.09 -11.25 68.82
C ASN A 496 6.32 -12.70 69.26
N ILE A 497 7.51 -13.01 69.78
CA ILE A 497 7.91 -14.37 70.19
C ILE A 497 6.87 -15.08 71.10
N PRO A 498 6.32 -14.45 72.17
CA PRO A 498 5.32 -15.11 73.02
C PRO A 498 4.07 -15.54 72.25
N GLN A 499 3.61 -14.72 71.30
CA GLN A 499 2.45 -15.02 70.46
C GLN A 499 2.76 -16.15 69.47
N ILE A 500 3.96 -16.19 68.88
CA ILE A 500 4.43 -17.27 68.00
C ILE A 500 4.42 -18.61 68.75
N VAL A 501 5.02 -18.64 69.95
CA VAL A 501 5.06 -19.85 70.79
C VAL A 501 3.64 -20.29 71.14
N SER A 502 2.75 -19.37 71.51
CA SER A 502 1.35 -19.69 71.81
C SER A 502 0.63 -20.28 70.59
N LYS A 503 0.79 -19.67 69.41
CA LYS A 503 0.16 -20.14 68.17
C LYS A 503 0.63 -21.53 67.77
N PHE A 504 1.94 -21.78 67.87
CA PHE A 504 2.49 -23.11 67.63
C PHE A 504 1.82 -24.14 68.53
N ARG A 505 1.74 -23.87 69.84
CA ARG A 505 1.13 -24.79 70.81
C ARG A 505 -0.36 -25.04 70.54
N SER A 506 -1.08 -24.03 70.03
CA SER A 506 -2.50 -24.13 69.69
C SER A 506 -2.76 -24.52 68.23
N SER A 507 -1.78 -25.13 67.54
CA SER A 507 -1.94 -25.49 66.13
C SER A 507 -3.13 -26.42 65.94
N SER A 508 -4.01 -26.10 64.98
CA SER A 508 -5.32 -26.76 64.81
C SER A 508 -5.37 -27.77 63.66
N SER A 509 -4.31 -27.89 62.87
CA SER A 509 -4.17 -28.85 61.78
C SER A 509 -2.69 -29.17 61.52
N TYR A 510 -2.41 -30.27 60.81
CA TYR A 510 -1.03 -30.64 60.45
C TYR A 510 -0.30 -29.55 59.65
N ASN A 511 -0.99 -28.88 58.72
CA ASN A 511 -0.43 -27.78 57.92
C ASN A 511 -0.19 -26.55 58.79
N ASN A 512 -1.11 -26.24 59.72
CA ASN A 512 -0.93 -25.11 60.63
C ASN A 512 0.24 -25.35 61.60
N ALA A 513 0.41 -26.58 62.08
CA ALA A 513 1.56 -26.97 62.90
C ALA A 513 2.88 -26.81 62.15
N GLU A 514 2.93 -27.25 60.88
CA GLU A 514 4.09 -27.08 60.02
C GLU A 514 4.43 -25.60 59.81
N SER A 515 3.48 -24.76 59.39
CA SER A 515 3.72 -23.33 59.18
C SER A 515 4.21 -22.63 60.44
N ASN A 516 3.61 -22.93 61.60
CA ASN A 516 4.05 -22.36 62.87
C ASN A 516 5.44 -22.86 63.29
N ALA A 517 5.76 -24.14 63.05
CA ALA A 517 7.09 -24.70 63.34
C ALA A 517 8.21 -24.10 62.48
N SER A 518 7.91 -23.79 61.21
CA SER A 518 8.84 -23.10 60.32
C SER A 518 9.20 -21.72 60.85
N ILE A 519 8.22 -20.95 61.34
CA ILE A 519 8.46 -19.63 61.96
C ILE A 519 9.34 -19.75 63.20
N LEU A 520 9.14 -20.80 64.04
CA LEU A 520 10.02 -21.06 65.19
C LEU A 520 11.48 -21.26 64.79
N SER A 521 11.72 -21.85 63.61
CA SER A 521 13.08 -22.05 63.11
C SER A 521 13.77 -20.74 62.76
N GLU A 522 13.03 -19.72 62.32
CA GLU A 522 13.58 -18.41 62.00
C GLU A 522 13.97 -17.64 63.26
N ILE A 523 13.15 -17.71 64.31
CA ILE A 523 13.38 -17.01 65.58
C ILE A 523 14.22 -17.80 66.60
N ALA A 524 14.74 -18.96 66.22
CA ALA A 524 15.43 -19.88 67.15
C ALA A 524 16.61 -19.23 67.90
N ASP A 525 17.27 -18.24 67.27
CA ASP A 525 18.36 -17.44 67.85
C ASP A 525 17.91 -16.51 68.98
N SER A 526 16.60 -16.23 69.06
CA SER A 526 16.01 -15.21 69.92
C SER A 526 15.11 -15.81 71.02
N LEU A 527 14.95 -17.14 71.06
CA LEU A 527 14.13 -17.87 72.02
C LEU A 527 14.84 -18.00 73.39
N SER A 528 14.12 -17.73 74.48
CA SER A 528 14.59 -18.02 75.85
C SER A 528 14.43 -19.49 76.21
N ASP A 529 15.17 -19.97 77.20
CA ASP A 529 15.08 -21.36 77.69
C ASP A 529 13.64 -21.75 78.08
N THR A 530 12.91 -20.83 78.72
CA THR A 530 11.50 -21.03 79.08
C THR A 530 10.57 -21.16 77.88
N GLN A 531 10.88 -20.47 76.77
CA GLN A 531 10.12 -20.56 75.53
C GLN A 531 10.45 -21.86 74.80
N TRP A 532 11.72 -22.26 74.76
CA TRP A 532 12.14 -23.58 74.26
C TRP A 532 11.42 -24.71 75.00
N GLU A 533 11.41 -24.71 76.33
CA GLU A 533 10.65 -25.68 77.12
C GLU A 533 9.16 -25.70 76.77
N SER A 534 8.56 -24.51 76.57
CA SER A 534 7.14 -24.36 76.20
C SER A 534 6.84 -24.95 74.82
N ILE A 535 7.73 -24.73 73.84
CA ILE A 535 7.64 -25.27 72.48
C ILE A 535 7.73 -26.79 72.52
N LEU A 536 8.75 -27.34 73.19
CA LEU A 536 8.97 -28.78 73.29
C LEU A 536 7.81 -29.48 74.01
N LYS A 537 7.27 -28.87 75.06
CA LYS A 537 6.06 -29.35 75.71
C LYS A 537 4.86 -29.30 74.77
N GLY A 538 4.69 -28.20 74.04
CA GLY A 538 3.65 -28.02 73.02
C GLY A 538 3.62 -29.13 71.99
N PHE A 539 4.80 -29.51 71.49
CA PHE A 539 4.95 -30.61 70.55
C PHE A 539 4.36 -31.92 71.09
N CYS A 540 4.65 -32.26 72.35
CA CYS A 540 4.14 -33.47 72.98
C CYS A 540 2.64 -33.40 73.32
N ASP A 541 2.14 -32.22 73.68
CA ASP A 541 0.78 -32.06 74.23
C ASP A 541 -0.30 -31.88 73.14
N ASN A 542 0.06 -31.60 71.89
CA ASN A 542 -0.87 -31.35 70.79
C ASN A 542 -0.75 -32.41 69.68
N ASP A 543 -1.83 -33.15 69.43
CA ASP A 543 -1.91 -34.24 68.45
C ASP A 543 -1.75 -33.77 67.00
N GLN A 544 -2.12 -32.52 66.69
CA GLN A 544 -1.87 -31.91 65.39
C GLN A 544 -0.39 -31.61 65.14
N ILE A 545 0.45 -31.60 66.18
CA ILE A 545 1.88 -31.30 66.07
C ILE A 545 2.71 -32.59 65.98
N TYR A 546 2.62 -33.49 66.96
CA TYR A 546 3.51 -34.68 66.94
C TYR A 546 3.13 -35.70 65.85
N HIS A 547 1.89 -35.73 65.37
CA HIS A 547 1.49 -36.52 64.19
C HIS A 547 1.83 -35.82 62.86
N SER A 548 2.21 -34.54 62.85
CA SER A 548 2.63 -33.86 61.62
C SER A 548 4.01 -34.37 61.18
N PHE A 549 4.06 -34.96 59.98
CA PHE A 549 5.30 -35.46 59.39
C PHE A 549 6.34 -34.35 59.23
N ALA A 550 5.91 -33.16 58.79
CA ALA A 550 6.79 -32.01 58.58
C ALA A 550 7.36 -31.47 59.89
N CYS A 551 6.56 -31.37 60.96
CA CYS A 551 7.03 -30.93 62.28
C CYS A 551 8.17 -31.79 62.81
N ASN A 552 8.11 -33.11 62.62
CA ASN A 552 9.19 -34.01 63.03
C ASN A 552 10.53 -33.67 62.35
N ASN A 553 10.52 -33.31 61.07
CA ASN A 553 11.73 -32.92 60.36
C ASN A 553 12.21 -31.53 60.80
N ILE A 554 11.30 -30.57 60.95
CA ILE A 554 11.62 -29.23 61.45
C ILE A 554 12.26 -29.31 62.84
N PHE A 555 11.76 -30.16 63.73
CA PHE A 555 12.32 -30.32 65.08
C PHE A 555 13.71 -30.98 65.10
N LYS A 556 14.04 -31.82 64.11
CA LYS A 556 15.44 -32.29 63.93
C LYS A 556 16.36 -31.12 63.58
N HIS A 557 15.89 -30.20 62.73
CA HIS A 557 16.63 -29.00 62.37
C HIS A 557 16.74 -28.03 63.54
N LEU A 558 15.65 -27.77 64.27
CA LEU A 558 15.66 -26.95 65.48
C LEU A 558 16.61 -27.50 66.55
N PHE A 559 16.65 -28.82 66.75
CA PHE A 559 17.60 -29.45 67.67
C PHE A 559 19.04 -29.14 67.27
N LYS A 560 19.41 -29.43 66.02
CA LYS A 560 20.76 -29.11 65.51
C LYS A 560 21.08 -27.63 65.63
N LYS A 561 20.15 -26.76 65.21
CA LYS A 561 20.28 -25.30 65.30
C LYS A 561 20.47 -24.84 66.75
N SER A 562 19.80 -25.45 67.72
CA SER A 562 19.98 -25.10 69.14
C SER A 562 21.39 -25.44 69.65
N ILE A 563 21.98 -26.55 69.18
CA ILE A 563 23.37 -26.91 69.51
C ILE A 563 24.33 -25.94 68.81
N GLU A 564 24.09 -25.63 67.53
CA GLU A 564 24.90 -24.66 66.78
C GLU A 564 24.91 -23.27 67.46
N LEU A 565 23.77 -22.84 68.01
CA LEU A 565 23.63 -21.55 68.67
C LEU A 565 24.26 -21.51 70.07
N SER A 566 24.25 -22.63 70.81
CA SER A 566 24.65 -22.67 72.23
C SER A 566 25.96 -23.40 72.50
N GLY A 567 26.48 -24.13 71.53
CA GLY A 567 27.71 -24.93 71.62
C GLY A 567 27.57 -26.27 72.34
N SER A 568 26.40 -26.58 72.93
CA SER A 568 26.12 -27.86 73.61
C SER A 568 24.63 -28.22 73.63
N ILE A 569 24.27 -29.46 73.94
CA ILE A 569 22.86 -29.87 74.13
C ILE A 569 22.29 -29.17 75.36
N GLN A 570 21.24 -28.40 75.15
CA GLN A 570 20.59 -27.65 76.21
C GLN A 570 19.72 -28.55 77.12
N PRO A 571 19.62 -28.25 78.44
CA PRO A 571 18.98 -29.13 79.42
C PRO A 571 17.53 -29.50 79.09
N TYR A 572 16.79 -28.60 78.46
CA TYR A 572 15.38 -28.79 78.09
C TYR A 572 15.14 -29.87 77.03
N TRP A 573 16.16 -30.27 76.27
CA TRP A 573 16.05 -31.36 75.29
C TRP A 573 16.03 -32.76 75.94
N LEU A 574 16.64 -32.93 77.12
CA LEU A 574 16.69 -34.24 77.79
C LEU A 574 15.30 -34.71 78.26
N PRO A 575 14.49 -33.89 78.96
CA PRO A 575 13.12 -34.25 79.30
C PRO A 575 12.24 -34.44 78.06
N PHE A 576 12.44 -33.63 77.01
CA PHE A 576 11.71 -33.76 75.76
C PHE A 576 11.98 -35.11 75.10
N ARG A 577 13.25 -35.51 74.96
CA ARG A 577 13.63 -36.81 74.42
C ARG A 577 12.99 -37.97 75.18
N LYS A 578 12.98 -37.92 76.50
CA LYS A 578 12.30 -38.93 77.34
C LYS A 578 10.78 -38.94 77.11
N ASN A 579 10.16 -37.78 76.92
CA ASN A 579 8.74 -37.68 76.61
C ASN A 579 8.38 -38.27 75.24
N LEU A 580 9.30 -38.24 74.27
CA LEU A 580 9.05 -38.82 72.95
C LEU A 580 8.81 -40.34 72.99
N ASP A 581 9.28 -41.05 74.02
CA ASP A 581 9.07 -42.51 74.18
C ASP A 581 7.60 -42.90 74.34
N LYS A 582 6.75 -41.95 74.72
CA LYS A 582 5.29 -42.12 74.79
C LYS A 582 4.65 -42.32 73.42
N PHE A 583 5.35 -41.92 72.34
CA PHE A 583 4.84 -42.00 70.98
C PHE A 583 5.52 -43.13 70.20
N GLY A 584 4.70 -43.97 69.55
CA GLY A 584 5.14 -45.16 68.80
C GLY A 584 5.11 -45.01 67.28
N ASN A 585 4.94 -43.80 66.74
CA ASN A 585 4.92 -43.59 65.29
C ASN A 585 6.34 -43.70 64.68
N LYS A 586 6.44 -44.05 63.40
CA LYS A 586 7.73 -44.26 62.72
C LYS A 586 8.47 -42.93 62.51
N GLU A 587 7.74 -41.82 62.45
CA GLU A 587 8.22 -40.48 62.15
C GLU A 587 9.03 -39.88 63.32
N ILE A 588 8.57 -40.08 64.55
CA ILE A 588 9.22 -39.62 65.79
C ILE A 588 10.49 -40.44 66.06
N ASN A 589 10.56 -41.70 65.62
CA ASN A 589 11.78 -42.50 65.78
C ASN A 589 12.98 -41.87 65.09
N GLY A 590 12.78 -41.19 63.96
CA GLY A 590 13.86 -40.44 63.31
C GLY A 590 14.33 -39.25 64.14
N LEU A 591 13.44 -38.52 64.84
CA LEU A 591 13.81 -37.42 65.72
C LEU A 591 14.54 -37.94 66.97
N LYS A 592 14.06 -39.03 67.57
CA LYS A 592 14.73 -39.72 68.69
C LYS A 592 16.16 -40.12 68.34
N GLN A 593 16.35 -40.78 67.20
CA GLN A 593 17.68 -41.21 66.73
C GLN A 593 18.65 -40.05 66.55
N VAL A 594 18.18 -38.91 66.02
CA VAL A 594 19.01 -37.71 65.87
C VAL A 594 19.44 -37.20 67.25
N ILE A 595 18.52 -37.08 68.20
CA ILE A 595 18.86 -36.60 69.55
C ILE A 595 19.81 -37.59 70.26
N ASP A 596 19.51 -38.89 70.22
CA ASP A 596 20.32 -39.95 70.84
C ASP A 596 21.74 -39.99 70.28
N TYR A 597 21.89 -39.78 68.97
CA TYR A 597 23.21 -39.72 68.34
C TYR A 597 24.07 -38.61 68.93
N TYR A 598 23.53 -37.40 69.09
CA TYR A 598 24.30 -36.29 69.67
C TYR A 598 24.56 -36.48 71.17
N LEU A 599 23.63 -37.09 71.90
CA LEU A 599 23.82 -37.46 73.31
C LEU A 599 24.92 -38.52 73.55
N LEU A 600 25.31 -39.26 72.52
CA LEU A 600 26.41 -40.24 72.57
C LEU A 600 27.77 -39.63 72.15
N VAL A 601 27.75 -38.47 71.49
CA VAL A 601 28.92 -37.82 70.89
C VAL A 601 29.39 -36.60 71.69
N GLU A 602 28.50 -35.93 72.41
CA GLU A 602 28.84 -35.03 73.55
C GLU A 602 29.26 -35.82 74.79
#